data_AF-A0AA35XAV5-F1
#
_entry.id   AF-A0AA35XAV5-F1
#
_cell.length_a   1.000
_cell.length_b   1.000
_cell.length_c   1.000
_cell.angle_alpha   90.00
_cell.angle_beta   90.00
_cell.angle_gamma   90.00
#
_symmetry.space_group_name_H-M   'P 1'
#
loop_
_entity.id
_entity.type
_entity.pdbx_description
1 polymer ?
#
loop_
_entity_poly.entity_id
_entity_poly.type
_entity_poly.pdbx_seq_one_letter_code
_entity_poly.pdbx_strand_id
1 'polypeptide(L)'
;MGDEGVRRELWDGKIPVCFKLDEDEVTMSIRGDRVAPQPCYMMIPRVSYLPLVYEKLDKLYSRAAGRQVEDEVWVSAEATPLKWHYPVGVLYDLYGRGQNLPWEITVHFRNFPEDILLHCESKEAVEAHFKSKLKEVCHIIIVV
;
A
#
# COMPACT_ATOMS: atom_id res chain seq x y z
N MET A 1 -6.26 -0.26 32.29
CA MET A 1 -5.55 0.45 31.20
C MET A 1 -6.24 1.80 31.07
N GLY A 2 -5.54 2.92 31.22
CA GLY A 2 -6.14 4.25 31.01
C GLY A 2 -6.23 4.58 29.52
N ASP A 3 -6.98 5.61 29.16
CA ASP A 3 -7.23 6.04 27.76
C ASP A 3 -5.95 6.23 26.93
N GLU A 4 -4.89 6.77 27.55
CA GLU A 4 -3.58 6.94 26.92
C GLU A 4 -2.91 5.62 26.54
N GLY A 5 -3.15 4.55 27.31
CA GLY A 5 -2.64 3.21 27.00
C GLY A 5 -3.31 2.63 25.76
N VAL A 6 -4.63 2.80 25.63
CA VAL A 6 -5.40 2.34 24.47
C VAL A 6 -4.99 3.11 23.20
N ARG A 7 -4.83 4.44 23.30
CA ARG A 7 -4.37 5.28 22.17
C ARG A 7 -3.00 4.85 21.66
N ARG A 8 -2.07 4.54 22.58
CA ARG A 8 -0.73 4.09 22.23
C ARG A 8 -0.76 2.74 21.52
N GLU A 9 -1.55 1.80 22.02
CA GLU A 9 -1.70 0.49 21.39
C GLU A 9 -2.25 0.59 19.96
N LEU A 10 -3.25 1.44 19.75
CA LEU A 10 -3.79 1.72 18.40
C LEU A 10 -2.73 2.36 17.49
N TRP A 11 -1.95 3.31 18.01
CA TRP A 11 -0.91 4.00 17.25
C TRP A 11 0.24 3.07 16.86
N ASP A 12 0.66 2.21 17.78
CA ASP A 12 1.78 1.26 17.58
C ASP A 12 1.36 0.00 16.82
N GLY A 13 0.06 -0.19 16.57
CA GLY A 13 -0.49 -1.32 15.84
C GLY A 13 0.09 -1.45 14.43
N LYS A 14 0.61 -2.64 14.10
CA LYS A 14 1.20 -2.96 12.79
C LYS A 14 0.59 -4.23 12.19
N ILE A 15 0.64 -4.33 10.87
CA ILE A 15 0.23 -5.49 10.10
C ILE A 15 1.47 -6.09 9.43
N PRO A 16 1.75 -7.39 9.57
CA PRO A 16 2.77 -8.05 8.78
C PRO A 16 2.26 -8.21 7.35
N VAL A 17 2.95 -7.61 6.39
CA VAL A 17 2.60 -7.60 4.97
C VAL A 17 3.69 -8.28 4.16
N CYS A 18 3.28 -9.13 3.23
CA CYS A 18 4.13 -9.75 2.23
C CYS A 18 3.82 -9.14 0.86
N PHE A 19 4.72 -8.30 0.36
CA PHE A 19 4.63 -7.76 -0.99
C PHE A 19 5.26 -8.73 -1.99
N LYS A 20 4.55 -9.03 -3.08
CA LYS A 20 5.02 -9.85 -4.21
C LYS A 20 4.87 -9.05 -5.48
N LEU A 21 5.84 -9.13 -6.40
CA LEU A 21 5.64 -8.60 -7.75
C LEU A 21 4.64 -9.49 -8.48
N ASP A 22 3.76 -8.90 -9.28
CA ASP A 22 2.87 -9.64 -10.16
C ASP A 22 3.64 -10.56 -11.11
N GLU A 23 3.18 -11.80 -11.26
CA GLU A 23 3.89 -12.83 -12.02
C GLU A 23 3.96 -12.52 -13.52
N ASP A 24 2.96 -11.80 -14.06
CA ASP A 24 2.93 -11.39 -15.46
C ASP A 24 3.85 -10.18 -15.73
N GLU A 25 4.30 -9.51 -14.67
CA GLU A 25 5.28 -8.44 -14.71
C GLU A 25 6.73 -8.90 -14.56
N VAL A 26 6.98 -10.16 -14.21
CA VAL A 26 8.35 -10.68 -14.09
C VAL A 26 9.01 -10.78 -15.48
N THR A 27 10.06 -9.98 -15.69
CA THR A 27 10.87 -10.04 -16.91
C THR A 27 11.73 -11.31 -16.97
N MET A 28 11.98 -11.80 -18.19
CA MET A 28 12.88 -12.95 -18.38
C MET A 28 14.32 -12.57 -18.04
N SER A 29 14.99 -13.45 -17.30
CA SER A 29 16.42 -13.30 -17.05
C SER A 29 17.22 -13.55 -18.34
N ILE A 30 18.49 -13.14 -18.33
CA ILE A 30 19.44 -13.36 -19.45
C ILE A 30 19.57 -14.86 -19.81
N ARG A 31 19.24 -15.76 -18.88
CA ARG A 31 19.30 -17.23 -19.09
C ARG A 31 18.02 -17.83 -19.67
N GLY A 32 17.00 -17.01 -19.95
CA GLY A 32 15.70 -17.48 -20.47
C GLY A 32 14.71 -17.93 -19.39
N ASP A 33 15.15 -17.99 -18.12
CA ASP A 33 14.29 -18.36 -17.00
C ASP A 33 13.54 -17.13 -16.45
N ARG A 34 12.23 -17.28 -16.19
CA ARG A 34 11.46 -16.32 -15.38
C ARG A 34 11.78 -16.56 -13.91
N VAL A 35 12.65 -15.73 -13.34
CA VAL A 35 12.97 -15.80 -11.90
C VAL A 35 12.21 -14.70 -11.19
N ALA A 36 11.14 -15.08 -10.49
CA ALA A 36 10.38 -14.14 -9.67
C ALA A 36 11.29 -13.51 -8.60
N PRO A 37 11.22 -12.18 -8.38
CA PRO A 37 12.00 -11.53 -7.33
C PRO A 37 11.52 -11.99 -5.95
N GLN A 38 12.41 -11.92 -4.96
CA GLN A 38 12.06 -12.32 -3.59
C GLN A 38 10.93 -11.44 -3.03
N PRO A 39 9.93 -12.02 -2.34
CA PRO A 39 8.90 -11.26 -1.65
C PRO A 39 9.49 -10.34 -0.58
N CYS A 40 8.90 -9.15 -0.40
CA CYS A 40 9.30 -8.18 0.60
C CYS A 40 8.36 -8.25 1.81
N TYR A 41 8.92 -8.59 2.97
CA TYR A 41 8.17 -8.64 4.22
C TYR A 41 8.38 -7.36 5.02
N MET A 42 7.29 -6.71 5.43
CA MET A 42 7.34 -5.46 6.20
C MET A 42 6.23 -5.39 7.23
N MET A 43 6.53 -4.79 8.39
CA MET A 43 5.52 -4.43 9.39
C MET A 43 5.00 -3.03 9.10
N ILE A 44 3.78 -2.92 8.58
CA ILE A 44 3.19 -1.63 8.19
C ILE A 44 2.28 -1.10 9.29
N PRO A 45 2.43 0.15 9.77
CA PRO A 45 1.54 0.72 10.77
C PRO A 45 0.10 0.83 10.25
N ARG A 46 -0.88 0.45 11.09
CA ARG A 46 -2.31 0.50 10.75
C ARG A 46 -2.79 1.90 10.41
N VAL A 47 -2.25 2.91 11.09
CA VAL A 47 -2.61 4.33 10.94
C VAL A 47 -1.81 5.06 9.86
N SER A 48 -1.14 4.32 8.97
CA SER A 48 -0.36 4.86 7.84
C SER A 48 -1.09 4.66 6.50
N TYR A 49 -0.49 5.14 5.41
CA TYR A 49 -0.97 4.98 4.03
C TYR A 49 0.04 4.17 3.19
N LEU A 50 -0.47 3.39 2.22
CA LEU A 50 0.36 2.53 1.36
C LEU A 50 1.41 3.27 0.52
N PRO A 51 1.17 4.46 -0.06
CA PRO A 51 2.17 5.11 -0.92
C PRO A 51 3.46 5.46 -0.20
N LEU A 52 3.43 5.56 1.14
CA LEU A 52 4.61 5.80 1.96
C LEU A 52 5.64 4.66 1.87
N VAL A 53 5.24 3.46 1.42
CA VAL A 53 6.18 2.35 1.15
C VAL A 53 6.47 2.13 -0.34
N TYR A 54 5.79 2.82 -1.25
CA TYR A 54 5.95 2.59 -2.70
C TYR A 54 7.37 2.86 -3.17
N GLU A 55 8.05 3.89 -2.65
CA GLU A 55 9.45 4.18 -3.00
C GLU A 55 10.39 2.97 -2.73
N LYS A 56 10.11 2.19 -1.68
CA LYS A 56 10.89 0.99 -1.36
C LYS A 56 10.53 -0.18 -2.27
N LEU A 57 9.24 -0.37 -2.56
CA LEU A 57 8.76 -1.41 -3.47
C LEU A 57 9.28 -1.17 -4.89
N ASP A 58 9.25 0.09 -5.31
CA ASP A 58 9.78 0.57 -6.58
C ASP A 58 11.25 0.20 -6.75
N LYS A 59 12.10 0.58 -5.78
CA LYS A 59 13.54 0.25 -5.80
C LYS A 59 13.79 -1.26 -5.84
N LEU A 60 12.95 -2.06 -5.17
CA LEU A 60 13.11 -3.50 -5.09
C LEU A 60 12.70 -4.22 -6.38
N TYR A 61 11.61 -3.79 -7.01
CA TYR A 61 10.97 -4.52 -8.09
C TYR A 61 11.12 -3.88 -9.47
N SER A 62 11.48 -2.59 -9.58
CA SER A 62 11.66 -1.87 -10.86
C SER A 62 12.45 -2.66 -11.90
N ARG A 63 13.60 -3.21 -11.49
CA ARG A 63 14.49 -3.96 -12.38
C ARG A 63 13.87 -5.28 -12.82
N ALA A 64 13.20 -5.98 -11.90
CA ALA A 64 12.56 -7.27 -12.19
C ALA A 64 11.31 -7.09 -13.05
N ALA A 65 10.60 -5.98 -12.89
CA ALA A 65 9.41 -5.61 -13.65
C ALA A 65 9.72 -5.04 -15.05
N GLY A 66 10.96 -4.63 -15.31
CA GLY A 66 11.30 -3.90 -16.54
C GLY A 66 10.58 -2.54 -16.63
N ARG A 67 10.39 -1.90 -15.47
CA ARG A 67 9.60 -0.66 -15.31
C ARG A 67 10.07 0.44 -16.26
N GLN A 68 9.11 1.13 -16.89
CA GLN A 68 9.31 2.34 -17.68
C GLN A 68 9.16 3.60 -16.83
N VAL A 69 9.60 4.75 -17.35
CA VAL A 69 9.59 6.02 -16.59
C VAL A 69 8.16 6.47 -16.23
N GLU A 70 7.19 6.14 -17.08
CA GLU A 70 5.77 6.53 -16.95
C GLU A 70 4.97 5.61 -16.03
N ASP A 71 5.52 4.46 -15.64
CA ASP A 71 4.81 3.45 -14.85
C ASP A 71 4.64 3.90 -13.39
N GLU A 72 3.40 3.91 -12.90
CA GLU A 72 3.07 4.20 -11.50
C GLU A 72 2.89 2.92 -10.69
N VAL A 73 3.46 2.89 -9.47
CA VAL A 73 3.28 1.77 -8.56
C VAL A 73 1.87 1.77 -8.00
N TRP A 74 1.17 0.65 -8.15
CA TRP A 74 -0.07 0.38 -7.45
C TRP A 74 -0.08 -1.03 -6.88
N VAL A 75 -1.01 -1.30 -5.98
CA VAL A 75 -1.06 -2.59 -5.27
C VAL A 75 -2.46 -3.14 -5.18
N SER A 76 -2.57 -4.47 -5.12
CA SER A 76 -3.84 -5.19 -5.01
C SER A 76 -3.78 -6.29 -3.94
N ALA A 77 -4.92 -6.61 -3.34
CA ALA A 77 -5.11 -7.83 -2.55
C ALA A 77 -6.16 -8.71 -3.26
N GLU A 78 -5.85 -10.00 -3.48
CA GLU A 78 -6.74 -10.94 -4.21
C GLU A 78 -7.31 -10.34 -5.51
N ALA A 79 -6.44 -9.74 -6.35
CA ALA A 79 -6.79 -9.03 -7.59
C ALA A 79 -7.67 -7.77 -7.44
N THR A 80 -8.00 -7.35 -6.21
CA THR A 80 -8.73 -6.10 -5.95
C THR A 80 -7.76 -4.93 -5.76
N PRO A 81 -7.80 -3.88 -6.59
CA PRO A 81 -6.96 -2.69 -6.42
C PRO A 81 -7.21 -1.99 -5.09
N LEU A 82 -6.15 -1.72 -4.33
CA LEU A 82 -6.25 -1.12 -3.00
C LEU A 82 -6.21 0.41 -3.09
N LYS A 83 -7.29 1.05 -2.62
CA LYS A 83 -7.44 2.50 -2.58
C LYS A 83 -6.48 3.11 -1.57
N TRP A 84 -5.40 3.71 -2.07
CA TRP A 84 -4.30 4.22 -1.25
C TRP A 84 -4.72 5.32 -0.26
N HIS A 85 -5.79 6.04 -0.54
CA HIS A 85 -6.33 7.13 0.30
C HIS A 85 -7.07 6.62 1.54
N TYR A 86 -7.19 5.30 1.74
CA TYR A 86 -7.61 4.68 2.98
C TYR A 86 -6.41 4.24 3.83
N PRO A 87 -6.48 4.36 5.17
CA PRO A 87 -5.43 3.86 6.04
C PRO A 87 -5.21 2.35 5.85
N VAL A 88 -3.97 1.90 6.00
CA VAL A 88 -3.57 0.49 5.83
C VAL A 88 -4.40 -0.44 6.72
N GLY A 89 -4.67 -0.04 7.96
CA GLY A 89 -5.49 -0.81 8.89
C GLY A 89 -6.92 -1.03 8.38
N VAL A 90 -7.52 -0.01 7.75
CA VAL A 90 -8.86 -0.09 7.16
C VAL A 90 -8.85 -1.04 5.95
N LEU A 91 -7.85 -0.91 5.07
CA LEU A 91 -7.69 -1.80 3.92
C LEU A 91 -7.52 -3.25 4.36
N TYR A 92 -6.69 -3.51 5.36
CA TYR A 92 -6.53 -4.85 5.92
C TYR A 92 -7.82 -5.39 6.54
N ASP A 93 -8.54 -4.58 7.32
CA ASP A 93 -9.77 -5.03 7.96
C ASP A 93 -10.88 -5.33 6.94
N LEU A 94 -10.85 -4.70 5.75
CA LEU A 94 -11.76 -4.94 4.64
C LEU A 94 -11.36 -6.13 3.75
N TYR A 95 -10.08 -6.24 3.38
CA TYR A 95 -9.61 -7.17 2.34
C TYR A 95 -8.68 -8.27 2.84
N GLY A 96 -8.05 -8.10 4.00
CA GLY A 96 -7.11 -9.08 4.58
C GLY A 96 -7.66 -9.84 5.80
N ARG A 97 -8.80 -9.41 6.34
CA ARG A 97 -9.37 -10.00 7.56
C ARG A 97 -9.90 -11.41 7.28
N GLY A 98 -9.34 -12.39 7.98
CA GLY A 98 -9.69 -13.81 7.83
C GLY A 98 -8.72 -14.60 6.96
N GLN A 99 -7.75 -13.95 6.33
CA GLN A 99 -6.62 -14.62 5.68
C GLN A 99 -5.53 -14.99 6.70
N ASN A 100 -4.71 -15.97 6.34
CA ASN A 100 -3.50 -16.27 7.10
C ASN A 100 -2.49 -15.14 6.93
N LEU A 101 -1.93 -14.68 8.04
CA LEU A 101 -0.82 -13.73 8.01
C LEU A 101 0.46 -14.40 7.49
N PRO A 102 1.36 -13.65 6.82
CA PRO A 102 1.30 -12.22 6.53
C PRO A 102 0.26 -11.85 5.45
N TRP A 103 -0.30 -10.65 5.52
CA TRP A 103 -1.23 -10.15 4.51
C TRP A 103 -0.52 -10.05 3.15
N GLU A 104 -0.97 -10.82 2.17
CA GLU A 104 -0.36 -10.84 0.85
C GLU A 104 -0.88 -9.67 0.00
N ILE A 105 0.06 -8.89 -0.53
CA ILE A 105 -0.23 -7.78 -1.43
C ILE A 105 0.60 -7.95 -2.70
N THR A 106 -0.06 -7.89 -3.86
CA THR A 106 0.61 -7.88 -5.16
C THR A 106 0.94 -6.45 -5.56
N VAL A 107 2.17 -6.24 -6.02
CA VAL A 107 2.70 -4.98 -6.54
C VAL A 107 2.66 -5.03 -8.06
N HIS A 108 2.17 -3.94 -8.63
CA HIS A 108 2.01 -3.76 -10.07
C HIS A 108 2.66 -2.44 -10.51
N PHE A 109 3.19 -2.43 -11.72
CA PHE A 109 3.74 -1.25 -12.39
C PHE A 109 2.95 -0.86 -13.64
N ARG A 110 2.26 -1.83 -14.26
CA ARG A 110 1.52 -1.62 -15.51
C ARG A 110 0.01 -1.69 -15.25
N ASN A 111 -0.77 -1.34 -16.27
CA ASN A 111 -2.24 -1.42 -16.25
C ASN A 111 -2.87 -0.73 -15.02
N PHE A 112 -2.44 0.51 -14.74
CA PHE A 112 -2.98 1.27 -13.63
C PHE A 112 -4.51 1.44 -13.76
N PRO A 113 -5.31 1.02 -12.76
CA PRO A 113 -6.77 1.07 -12.86
C PRO A 113 -7.30 2.48 -12.56
N GLU A 114 -7.28 3.35 -13.58
CA GLU A 114 -7.70 4.76 -13.51
C GLU A 114 -9.16 4.95 -13.06
N ASP A 115 -10.04 4.01 -13.38
CA ASP A 115 -11.47 4.08 -13.01
C ASP A 115 -11.70 3.90 -11.49
N ILE A 116 -10.73 3.31 -10.77
CA ILE A 116 -10.89 2.86 -9.38
C ILE A 116 -9.90 3.59 -8.45
N LEU A 117 -8.67 3.81 -8.92
CA LEU A 117 -7.60 4.40 -8.14
C LEU A 117 -7.36 5.86 -8.53
N LEU A 118 -7.09 6.66 -7.51
CA LEU A 118 -6.57 8.01 -7.70
C LEU A 118 -5.07 7.93 -7.93
N HIS A 119 -4.51 8.77 -8.80
CA HIS A 119 -3.06 8.92 -8.91
C HIS A 119 -2.45 9.48 -7.62
N CYS A 120 -1.27 8.99 -7.25
CA CYS A 120 -0.51 9.47 -6.10
C CYS A 120 0.84 9.99 -6.56
N GLU A 121 0.84 11.20 -7.12
CA GLU A 121 2.02 11.82 -7.74
C GLU A 121 3.21 11.97 -6.79
N SER A 122 2.97 12.15 -5.48
CA SER A 122 4.04 12.39 -4.52
C SER A 122 3.64 12.16 -3.06
N LYS A 123 4.63 12.20 -2.14
CA LYS A 123 4.38 12.14 -0.69
C LYS A 123 3.59 13.37 -0.20
N GLU A 124 3.77 14.52 -0.85
CA GLU A 124 3.03 15.74 -0.56
C GLU A 124 1.54 15.57 -0.87
N ALA A 125 1.16 14.79 -1.89
CA ALA A 125 -0.23 14.45 -2.17
C ALA A 125 -0.86 13.65 -1.02
N VAL A 126 -0.13 12.69 -0.44
CA VAL A 126 -0.57 11.94 0.76
C VAL A 126 -0.72 12.86 1.97
N GLU A 127 0.22 13.77 2.18
CA GLU A 127 0.16 14.75 3.26
C GLU A 127 -1.03 15.70 3.10
N ALA A 128 -1.27 16.20 1.88
CA ALA A 128 -2.40 17.05 1.56
C ALA A 128 -3.74 16.33 1.80
N HIS A 129 -3.84 15.07 1.38
CA HIS A 129 -5.01 14.24 1.66
C HIS A 129 -5.26 14.06 3.16
N PHE A 130 -4.21 13.70 3.92
CA PHE A 130 -4.30 13.57 5.37
C PHE A 130 -4.78 14.87 6.04
N LYS A 131 -4.20 16.01 5.66
CA LYS A 131 -4.62 17.33 6.14
C LYS A 131 -6.06 17.67 5.76
N SER A 132 -6.50 17.31 4.55
CA SER A 132 -7.89 17.49 4.12
C SER A 132 -8.85 16.72 5.04
N LYS A 133 -8.54 15.46 5.36
CA LYS A 133 -9.37 14.64 6.25
C LYS A 133 -9.43 15.19 7.66
N LEU A 134 -8.33 15.72 8.19
CA LEU A 134 -8.34 16.43 9.47
C LEU A 134 -9.23 17.67 9.43
N LYS A 135 -9.18 18.47 8.36
CA LYS A 135 -10.06 19.64 8.20
C LYS A 135 -11.54 19.24 8.19
N GLU A 136 -11.90 18.20 7.42
CA GLU A 136 -13.26 17.66 7.37
C GLU A 136 -13.74 17.21 8.75
N VAL A 137 -12.93 16.43 9.46
CA VAL A 137 -13.26 15.94 10.81
C VAL A 137 -13.42 17.09 11.80
N CYS A 138 -12.49 18.05 11.83
CA CYS A 138 -12.59 19.23 12.68
C CYS A 138 -13.86 20.03 12.37
N HIS A 139 -14.23 20.19 11.10
CA HIS A 139 -15.47 20.87 10.73
C HIS A 139 -16.69 20.16 11.29
N ILE A 140 -16.77 18.83 11.15
CA ILE A 140 -17.89 18.03 11.68
C ILE A 140 -17.97 18.13 13.21
N ILE A 141 -16.84 18.02 13.91
CA ILE A 141 -16.80 18.06 15.38
C ILE A 141 -17.12 19.46 15.94
N ILE A 142 -16.79 20.53 15.22
CA ILE A 142 -17.06 21.91 15.67
C ILE A 142 -18.50 22.32 15.38
N VAL A 143 -19.10 21.80 14.31
CA VAL A 143 -20.44 22.19 13.85
C VAL A 143 -21.56 21.35 14.48
N VAL A 144 -21.24 20.18 15.04
CA VAL A 144 -22.16 19.31 15.80
C VAL A 144 -21.96 19.49 17.29
#